data_AF-A0A6M3ZZM6-F1
#
_entry.id   AF-A0A6M3ZZM6-F1
#
_cell.length_a   1.000
_cell.length_b   1.000
_cell.length_c   1.000
_cell.angle_alpha   90.00
_cell.angle_beta   90.00
_cell.angle_gamma   90.00
#
_symmetry.space_group_name_H-M   'P 1'
#
loop_
_entity.id
_entity.type
_entity.pdbx_description
1 polymer ?
#
loop_
_entity_poly.entity_id
_entity_poly.type
_entity_poly.pdbx_seq_one_letter_code
_entity_poly.pdbx_strand_id
1 'polypeptide(L)'
;MKSSSTRFSLKTGLAMLAIAAAFTGGNAMAADATEKPSVVIVHGAFADGSDWAKVIPLLQAKGIKVTAVQNPLTSLADDVAAAKRAIDNQPGKVVLVGHSWGGTVITEAGNHEKVASLVYVAAFAPDAGQATGDLGKDLPVPPGIAKLSVDKAGFASLPAAALAADFAQDVPAKQAAVMAATQGPIAMKAFGDKVETAAWKTRPSWYIVSTQDRMIQPALERSFAKQINAKTTELAASHVPQQSRPADVAKVILEAVAATK
;
A
#
# COMPACT_ATOMS: atom_id res chain seq x y z
N MET A 1 -70.88 -4.32 28.30
CA MET A 1 -70.67 -5.37 27.26
C MET A 1 -69.46 -5.00 26.42
N LYS A 2 -68.46 -5.89 26.38
CA LYS A 2 -67.50 -6.22 25.28
C LYS A 2 -66.84 -5.03 24.52
N SER A 3 -65.52 -4.85 24.64
CA SER A 3 -64.46 -5.47 23.78
C SER A 3 -64.15 -4.56 22.57
N SER A 4 -62.93 -4.25 22.12
CA SER A 4 -61.57 -4.73 22.40
C SER A 4 -60.61 -3.66 21.88
N SER A 5 -59.55 -3.37 22.65
CA SER A 5 -58.36 -2.65 22.19
C SER A 5 -57.35 -3.65 21.61
N THR A 6 -57.07 -3.58 20.31
CA THR A 6 -55.99 -4.38 19.71
C THR A 6 -54.66 -3.66 19.88
N ARG A 7 -53.91 -4.02 20.93
CA ARG A 7 -52.49 -3.69 21.06
C ARG A 7 -51.68 -4.68 20.22
N PHE A 8 -51.03 -4.19 19.16
CA PHE A 8 -49.97 -4.94 18.49
C PHE A 8 -48.75 -4.98 19.42
N SER A 9 -48.50 -6.12 20.04
CA SER A 9 -47.25 -6.41 20.75
C SER A 9 -46.25 -6.98 19.74
N LEU A 10 -45.29 -6.16 19.32
CA LEU A 10 -44.14 -6.63 18.54
C LEU A 10 -43.16 -7.31 19.52
N LYS A 11 -43.29 -8.63 19.68
CA LYS A 11 -42.22 -9.46 20.23
C LYS A 11 -41.20 -9.72 19.12
N THR A 12 -40.21 -8.87 18.98
CA THR A 12 -39.02 -9.17 18.17
C THR A 12 -38.15 -10.15 18.95
N GLY A 13 -38.35 -11.44 18.69
CA GLY A 13 -37.45 -12.50 19.14
C GLY A 13 -36.11 -12.38 18.40
N LEU A 14 -35.03 -12.23 19.16
CA LEU A 14 -33.66 -12.25 18.66
C LEU A 14 -33.31 -13.70 18.30
N ALA A 15 -33.39 -14.07 17.02
CA ALA A 15 -32.91 -15.37 16.55
C ALA A 15 -31.37 -15.33 16.48
N MET A 16 -30.70 -15.83 17.52
CA MET A 16 -29.27 -16.14 17.44
C MET A 16 -29.09 -17.37 16.55
N LEU A 17 -28.50 -17.20 15.36
CA LEU A 17 -27.99 -18.32 14.58
C LEU A 17 -26.71 -18.84 15.25
N ALA A 18 -26.82 -19.91 16.02
CA ALA A 18 -25.66 -20.65 16.50
C ALA A 18 -25.11 -21.51 15.35
N ILE A 19 -24.03 -21.05 14.71
CA ILE A 19 -23.28 -21.88 13.77
C ILE A 19 -22.30 -22.73 14.58
N ALA A 20 -22.69 -23.96 14.88
CA ALA A 20 -21.78 -24.97 15.43
C ALA A 20 -20.93 -25.54 14.28
N ALA A 21 -19.68 -25.09 14.17
CA ALA A 21 -18.70 -25.73 13.30
C ALA A 21 -17.89 -26.74 14.14
N ALA A 22 -18.19 -28.02 13.96
CA ALA A 22 -17.33 -29.11 14.43
C ALA A 22 -16.09 -29.17 13.52
N PHE A 23 -14.94 -28.71 14.02
CA PHE A 23 -13.66 -29.00 13.38
C PHE A 23 -13.06 -30.25 14.02
N THR A 24 -13.33 -31.40 13.39
CA THR A 24 -12.58 -32.63 13.62
C THR A 24 -11.14 -32.43 13.15
N GLY A 25 -10.19 -32.73 14.04
CA GLY A 25 -8.76 -32.61 13.80
C GLY A 25 -8.33 -33.33 12.53
N GLY A 26 -7.68 -32.58 11.63
CA GLY A 26 -6.97 -33.09 10.47
C GLY A 26 -5.48 -32.81 10.68
N ASN A 27 -4.70 -33.89 10.65
CA ASN A 27 -3.25 -33.99 10.78
C ASN A 27 -2.45 -32.70 10.51
N ALA A 28 -1.65 -32.29 11.49
CA ALA A 28 -0.46 -31.50 11.27
C ALA A 28 0.51 -32.30 10.38
N MET A 29 0.35 -32.17 9.06
CA MET A 29 1.31 -32.66 8.09
C MET A 29 2.48 -31.67 8.02
N ALA A 30 3.64 -32.17 8.43
CA ALA A 30 4.98 -31.76 7.99
C ALA A 30 5.20 -30.25 7.77
N ALA A 31 5.73 -29.58 8.80
CA ALA A 31 6.54 -28.39 8.59
C ALA A 31 7.88 -28.81 7.94
N ASP A 32 7.91 -28.95 6.62
CA ASP A 32 9.18 -29.02 5.87
C ASP A 32 9.01 -28.72 4.37
N ALA A 33 8.84 -27.44 4.11
CA ALA A 33 9.52 -26.66 3.07
C ALA A 33 9.43 -25.23 3.59
N THR A 34 10.51 -24.44 3.62
CA THR A 34 10.39 -23.02 4.00
C THR A 34 9.42 -22.36 3.02
N GLU A 35 8.18 -22.11 3.48
CA GLU A 35 7.13 -21.57 2.65
C GLU A 35 7.62 -20.24 2.10
N LYS A 36 7.52 -20.06 0.78
CA LYS A 36 8.01 -18.85 0.13
C LYS A 36 7.43 -17.62 0.84
N PRO A 37 8.22 -16.57 1.09
CA PRO A 37 7.71 -15.36 1.71
C PRO A 37 6.49 -14.84 0.96
N SER A 38 5.46 -14.48 1.73
CA SER A 38 4.28 -13.81 1.17
C SER A 38 4.64 -12.36 0.82
N VAL A 39 3.89 -11.76 -0.10
CA VAL A 39 4.02 -10.35 -0.45
C VAL A 39 2.82 -9.58 0.09
N VAL A 40 3.08 -8.59 0.93
CA VAL A 40 2.06 -7.62 1.35
C VAL A 40 2.35 -6.29 0.66
N ILE A 41 1.35 -5.75 -0.02
CA ILE A 41 1.46 -4.55 -0.83
C ILE A 41 0.65 -3.43 -0.21
N VAL A 42 1.28 -2.29 0.02
CA VAL A 42 0.69 -1.08 0.58
C VAL A 42 0.67 -0.02 -0.51
N HIS A 43 -0.53 0.37 -0.95
CA HIS A 43 -0.69 1.37 -2.00
C HIS A 43 -0.37 2.79 -1.50
N GLY A 44 -0.21 3.71 -2.44
CA GLY A 44 0.01 5.13 -2.17
C GLY A 44 -1.27 5.91 -1.86
N ALA A 45 -1.09 7.21 -1.67
CA ALA A 45 -2.17 8.17 -1.73
C ALA A 45 -2.79 8.19 -3.14
N PHE A 46 -4.06 8.56 -3.24
CA PHE A 46 -4.78 8.67 -4.53
C PHE A 46 -4.89 7.32 -5.27
N ALA A 47 -4.83 6.21 -4.55
CA ALA A 47 -4.91 4.86 -5.08
C ALA A 47 -5.69 3.95 -4.11
N ASP A 48 -6.00 2.74 -4.56
CA ASP A 48 -6.52 1.64 -3.75
C ASP A 48 -5.74 0.34 -4.08
N GLY A 49 -6.12 -0.77 -3.46
CA GLY A 49 -5.47 -2.07 -3.74
C GLY A 49 -5.58 -2.56 -5.19
N SER A 50 -6.54 -2.06 -5.98
CA SER A 50 -6.71 -2.46 -7.39
C SER A 50 -5.63 -1.89 -8.30
N ASP A 51 -4.87 -0.90 -7.85
CA ASP A 51 -3.77 -0.31 -8.60
C ASP A 51 -2.59 -1.30 -8.84
N TRP A 52 -2.64 -2.44 -8.17
CA TRP A 52 -1.68 -3.53 -8.32
C TRP A 52 -2.19 -4.69 -9.17
N ALA A 53 -3.37 -4.56 -9.79
CA ALA A 53 -4.03 -5.63 -10.54
C ALA A 53 -3.19 -6.21 -11.70
N LYS A 54 -2.21 -5.46 -12.22
CA LYS A 54 -1.28 -5.97 -13.25
C LYS A 54 -0.05 -6.68 -12.69
N VAL A 55 0.36 -6.38 -11.47
CA VAL A 55 1.54 -6.98 -10.80
C VAL A 55 1.14 -8.25 -10.07
N ILE A 56 0.00 -8.23 -9.35
CA ILE A 56 -0.47 -9.35 -8.52
C ILE A 56 -0.49 -10.68 -9.30
N PRO A 57 -1.08 -10.78 -10.51
CA PRO A 57 -1.11 -12.03 -11.26
C PRO A 57 0.28 -12.56 -11.63
N LEU A 58 1.26 -11.66 -11.87
CA LEU A 58 2.63 -12.04 -12.20
C LEU A 58 3.34 -12.69 -11.01
N LEU A 59 3.09 -12.19 -9.80
CA LEU A 59 3.61 -12.78 -8.56
C LEU A 59 2.91 -14.10 -8.24
N GLN A 60 1.59 -14.15 -8.37
CA GLN A 60 0.79 -15.36 -8.14
C GLN A 60 1.18 -16.49 -9.09
N ALA A 61 1.51 -16.18 -10.35
CA ALA A 61 2.03 -17.14 -11.32
C ALA A 61 3.37 -17.78 -10.89
N LYS A 62 4.07 -17.22 -9.89
CA LYS A 62 5.28 -17.80 -9.27
C LYS A 62 5.00 -18.55 -7.96
N GLY A 63 3.72 -18.73 -7.62
CA GLY A 63 3.26 -19.37 -6.40
C GLY A 63 3.43 -18.49 -5.16
N ILE A 64 3.49 -17.17 -5.32
CA ILE A 64 3.61 -16.23 -4.19
C ILE A 64 2.22 -15.85 -3.71
N LYS A 65 1.97 -15.99 -2.40
CA LYS A 65 0.77 -15.43 -1.76
C LYS A 65 0.90 -13.92 -1.71
N VAL A 66 -0.11 -13.20 -2.23
CA VAL A 66 -0.12 -11.74 -2.30
C VAL A 66 -1.34 -11.19 -1.57
N THR A 67 -1.16 -10.12 -0.79
CA THR A 67 -2.25 -9.35 -0.18
C THR A 67 -2.02 -7.87 -0.42
N ALA A 68 -2.95 -7.21 -1.12
CA ALA A 68 -2.99 -5.76 -1.21
C ALA A 68 -3.78 -5.20 -0.02
N VAL A 69 -3.15 -4.34 0.75
CA VAL A 69 -3.77 -3.61 1.86
C VAL A 69 -4.74 -2.58 1.27
N GLN A 70 -5.89 -2.39 1.92
CA GLN A 70 -6.77 -1.26 1.65
C GLN A 70 -6.49 -0.23 2.74
N ASN A 71 -5.62 0.74 2.43
CA ASN A 71 -5.21 1.75 3.40
C ASN A 71 -6.42 2.65 3.73
N PRO A 72 -6.70 2.92 5.01
CA PRO A 72 -7.70 3.92 5.39
C PRO A 72 -7.43 5.32 4.84
N LEU A 73 -6.16 5.70 4.64
CA LEU A 73 -5.70 7.02 4.18
C LEU A 73 -6.13 8.17 5.11
N THR A 74 -6.39 7.87 6.39
CA THR A 74 -6.84 8.84 7.40
C THR A 74 -5.73 9.36 8.30
N SER A 75 -4.71 8.53 8.57
CA SER A 75 -3.50 8.84 9.34
C SER A 75 -2.42 7.79 9.04
N LEU A 76 -1.15 8.09 9.36
CA LEU A 76 -0.09 7.08 9.29
C LEU A 76 -0.37 5.90 10.22
N ALA A 77 -0.87 6.16 11.42
CA ALA A 77 -1.16 5.13 12.41
C ALA A 77 -2.23 4.14 11.92
N ASP A 78 -3.31 4.63 11.29
CA ASP A 78 -4.38 3.78 10.75
C ASP A 78 -3.87 2.93 9.57
N ASP A 79 -3.08 3.51 8.68
CA ASP A 79 -2.49 2.81 7.55
C ASP A 79 -1.50 1.73 8.01
N VAL A 80 -0.67 2.03 9.01
CA VAL A 80 0.23 1.07 9.65
C VAL A 80 -0.55 -0.05 10.32
N ALA A 81 -1.66 0.26 11.01
CA ALA A 81 -2.50 -0.76 11.63
C ALA A 81 -3.17 -1.69 10.59
N ALA A 82 -3.60 -1.14 9.46
CA ALA A 82 -4.12 -1.93 8.35
C ALA A 82 -3.04 -2.84 7.73
N ALA A 83 -1.83 -2.30 7.52
CA ALA A 83 -0.70 -3.07 7.01
C ALA A 83 -0.27 -4.19 7.98
N LYS A 84 -0.16 -3.91 9.29
CA LYS A 84 0.17 -4.91 10.32
C LYS A 84 -0.86 -6.04 10.34
N ARG A 85 -2.15 -5.73 10.26
CA ARG A 85 -3.21 -6.76 10.16
C ARG A 85 -3.04 -7.66 8.94
N ALA A 86 -2.66 -7.09 7.79
CA ALA A 86 -2.39 -7.88 6.59
C ALA A 86 -1.13 -8.75 6.74
N ILE A 87 -0.10 -8.26 7.43
CA ILE A 87 1.12 -9.00 7.75
C ILE A 87 0.83 -10.17 8.71
N ASP A 88 0.03 -9.93 9.77
CA ASP A 88 -0.34 -10.94 10.76
C ASP A 88 -1.04 -12.14 10.12
N ASN A 89 -1.88 -11.89 9.11
CA ASN A 89 -2.62 -12.91 8.37
C ASN A 89 -1.77 -13.70 7.35
N GLN A 90 -0.47 -13.45 7.27
CA GLN A 90 0.45 -14.26 6.45
C GLN A 90 1.00 -15.45 7.25
N PRO A 91 1.17 -16.62 6.61
CA PRO A 91 1.58 -17.85 7.30
C PRO A 91 3.05 -17.81 7.76
N GLY A 92 3.88 -16.96 7.15
CA GLY A 92 5.31 -16.89 7.43
C GLY A 92 5.90 -15.51 7.18
N LYS A 93 7.15 -15.48 6.69
CA LYS A 93 7.86 -14.24 6.38
C LYS A 93 7.17 -13.44 5.27
N VAL A 94 7.35 -12.12 5.34
CA VAL A 94 6.72 -11.15 4.44
C VAL A 94 7.77 -10.28 3.77
N VAL A 95 7.65 -10.13 2.44
CA VAL A 95 8.21 -9.02 1.70
C VAL A 95 7.16 -7.91 1.67
N LEU A 96 7.49 -6.75 2.23
CA LEU A 96 6.57 -5.63 2.35
C LEU A 96 6.87 -4.60 1.24
N VAL A 97 5.88 -4.33 0.40
CA VAL A 97 6.02 -3.48 -0.78
C VAL A 97 5.20 -2.21 -0.58
N GLY A 98 5.80 -1.04 -0.78
CA GLY A 98 5.15 0.26 -0.59
C GLY A 98 5.32 1.16 -1.80
N HIS A 99 4.22 1.66 -2.36
CA HIS A 99 4.23 2.66 -3.44
C HIS A 99 3.95 4.05 -2.89
N SER A 100 4.69 5.08 -3.32
CA SER A 100 4.42 6.48 -2.94
C SER A 100 4.35 6.67 -1.41
N TRP A 101 3.24 7.21 -0.90
CA TRP A 101 2.89 7.26 0.52
C TRP A 101 3.02 5.91 1.24
N GLY A 102 2.69 4.81 0.55
CA GLY A 102 2.88 3.45 1.07
C GLY A 102 4.33 3.17 1.48
N GLY A 103 5.32 3.85 0.89
CA GLY A 103 6.72 3.83 1.36
C GLY A 103 6.87 4.29 2.82
N THR A 104 6.17 5.35 3.21
CA THR A 104 6.14 5.84 4.61
C THR A 104 5.49 4.79 5.52
N VAL A 105 4.37 4.22 5.09
CA VAL A 105 3.65 3.20 5.85
C VAL A 105 4.50 1.95 6.06
N ILE A 106 5.18 1.44 5.02
CA ILE A 106 6.05 0.26 5.13
C ILE A 106 7.32 0.53 5.92
N THR A 107 7.77 1.79 5.98
CA THR A 107 8.90 2.21 6.80
C THR A 107 8.61 1.97 8.28
N GLU A 108 7.38 2.24 8.72
CA GLU A 108 6.93 2.03 10.10
C GLU A 108 6.41 0.60 10.34
N ALA A 109 5.54 0.10 9.45
CA ALA A 109 4.98 -1.25 9.57
C ALA A 109 6.05 -2.36 9.38
N GLY A 110 7.15 -2.06 8.70
CA GLY A 110 8.27 -2.98 8.45
C GLY A 110 9.04 -3.40 9.70
N ASN A 111 8.80 -2.75 10.85
CA ASN A 111 9.35 -3.16 12.14
C ASN A 111 8.72 -4.47 12.65
N HIS A 112 7.61 -4.91 12.06
CA HIS A 112 6.96 -6.18 12.38
C HIS A 112 7.89 -7.38 12.19
N GLU A 113 7.87 -8.35 13.11
CA GLU A 113 8.80 -9.49 13.15
C GLU A 113 8.73 -10.45 11.94
N LYS A 114 7.55 -10.51 11.30
CA LYS A 114 7.34 -11.27 10.06
C LYS A 114 7.95 -10.59 8.85
N VAL A 115 8.20 -9.28 8.88
CA VAL A 115 8.75 -8.56 7.73
C VAL A 115 10.24 -8.84 7.62
N ALA A 116 10.63 -9.37 6.47
CA ALA A 116 12.00 -9.78 6.20
C ALA A 116 12.73 -8.84 5.24
N SER A 117 12.00 -8.17 4.34
CA SER A 117 12.55 -7.23 3.37
C SER A 117 11.52 -6.17 2.95
N LEU A 118 12.02 -5.06 2.43
CA LEU A 118 11.23 -3.90 2.00
C LEU A 118 11.44 -3.63 0.50
N VAL A 119 10.37 -3.29 -0.22
CA VAL A 119 10.44 -2.84 -1.61
C VAL A 119 9.71 -1.51 -1.73
N TYR A 120 10.45 -0.45 -2.06
CA TYR A 120 9.94 0.89 -2.29
C TYR A 120 9.73 1.10 -3.78
N VAL A 121 8.55 1.57 -4.19
CA VAL A 121 8.20 1.79 -5.61
C VAL A 121 7.77 3.24 -5.79
N ALA A 122 8.61 4.07 -6.41
CA ALA A 122 8.37 5.51 -6.55
C ALA A 122 7.84 6.13 -5.24
N ALA A 123 8.59 5.93 -4.14
CA ALA A 123 8.05 6.03 -2.78
C ALA A 123 8.85 6.94 -1.85
N PHE A 124 8.19 7.48 -0.84
CA PHE A 124 8.89 8.16 0.26
C PHE A 124 9.56 7.12 1.18
N ALA A 125 10.74 7.46 1.72
CA ALA A 125 11.43 6.63 2.71
C ALA A 125 11.97 7.49 3.88
N PRO A 126 11.09 8.05 4.74
CA PRO A 126 11.50 8.85 5.89
C PRO A 126 12.42 8.08 6.85
N ASP A 127 13.28 8.81 7.56
CA ASP A 127 13.93 8.32 8.78
C ASP A 127 13.03 8.56 10.01
N ALA A 128 13.37 7.90 11.12
CA ALA A 128 12.80 8.14 12.44
C ALA A 128 12.77 9.63 12.78
N GLY A 129 11.61 10.10 13.24
CA GLY A 129 11.33 11.49 13.56
C GLY A 129 10.95 12.37 12.36
N GLN A 130 11.02 11.88 11.13
CA GLN A 130 10.64 12.62 9.94
C GLN A 130 9.16 12.39 9.56
N ALA A 131 8.53 13.46 9.06
CA ALA A 131 7.22 13.43 8.45
C ALA A 131 7.35 13.57 6.93
N THR A 132 6.50 12.88 6.17
CA THR A 132 6.59 12.87 4.70
C THR A 132 6.39 14.25 4.08
N GLY A 133 5.54 15.08 4.68
CA GLY A 133 5.30 16.45 4.23
C GLY A 133 6.51 17.38 4.34
N ASP A 134 7.52 17.03 5.14
CA ASP A 134 8.77 17.78 5.23
C ASP A 134 9.79 17.35 4.16
N LEU A 135 9.60 16.20 3.51
CA LEU A 135 10.59 15.64 2.61
C LEU A 135 10.51 16.31 1.24
N GLY A 136 11.61 16.94 0.84
CA GLY A 136 11.69 17.66 -0.45
C GLY A 136 11.02 19.02 -0.45
N LYS A 137 10.64 19.58 0.71
CA LYS A 137 10.00 20.90 0.82
C LYS A 137 10.84 22.06 0.27
N ASP A 138 12.16 21.87 0.19
CA ASP A 138 13.10 22.85 -0.36
C ASP A 138 13.29 22.70 -1.89
N LEU A 139 12.63 21.72 -2.51
CA LEU A 139 12.63 21.51 -3.95
C LEU A 139 11.41 22.17 -4.61
N PRO A 140 11.45 22.44 -5.93
CA PRO A 140 10.29 22.93 -6.66
C PRO A 140 9.07 22.02 -6.48
N VAL A 141 7.88 22.58 -6.28
CA VAL A 141 6.66 21.79 -6.13
C VAL A 141 6.41 20.97 -7.40
N PRO A 142 6.29 19.62 -7.32
CA PRO A 142 5.99 18.80 -8.48
C PRO A 142 4.63 19.16 -9.10
N PRO A 143 4.48 19.07 -10.44
CA PRO A 143 3.28 19.54 -11.12
C PRO A 143 2.01 18.79 -10.69
N GLY A 144 2.10 17.52 -10.32
CA GLY A 144 0.95 16.78 -9.80
C GLY A 144 0.52 17.25 -8.40
N ILE A 145 1.49 17.57 -7.53
CA ILE A 145 1.22 18.11 -6.18
C ILE A 145 0.59 19.51 -6.25
N ALA A 146 1.03 20.34 -7.19
CA ALA A 146 0.49 21.69 -7.39
C ALA A 146 -0.99 21.72 -7.82
N LYS A 147 -1.56 20.58 -8.25
CA LYS A 147 -2.92 20.44 -8.77
C LYS A 147 -3.86 19.67 -7.86
N LEU A 148 -3.44 19.34 -6.63
CA LEU A 148 -4.29 18.65 -5.66
C LEU A 148 -5.55 19.46 -5.36
N SER A 149 -6.67 18.76 -5.23
CA SER A 149 -7.93 19.31 -4.75
C SER A 149 -8.17 18.80 -3.34
N VAL A 150 -8.32 19.72 -2.38
CA VAL A 150 -8.60 19.40 -0.97
C VAL A 150 -10.05 19.77 -0.67
N ASP A 151 -10.81 18.81 -0.16
CA ASP A 151 -12.19 19.03 0.23
C ASP A 151 -12.32 19.75 1.58
N LYS A 152 -13.56 20.05 1.99
CA LYS A 152 -13.84 20.74 3.26
C LYS A 152 -13.47 19.91 4.50
N ALA A 153 -13.36 18.58 4.36
CA ALA A 153 -12.97 17.67 5.43
C ALA A 153 -11.44 17.49 5.51
N GLY A 154 -10.68 18.12 4.61
CA GLY A 154 -9.22 18.07 4.58
C GLY A 154 -8.65 16.86 3.84
N PHE A 155 -9.46 16.19 3.01
CA PHE A 155 -9.00 15.08 2.18
C PHE A 155 -8.61 15.57 0.78
N ALA A 156 -7.42 15.18 0.33
CA ALA A 156 -6.88 15.51 -0.96
C ALA A 156 -7.16 14.42 -1.99
N SER A 157 -7.40 14.83 -3.23
CA SER A 157 -7.49 13.99 -4.42
C SER A 157 -6.90 14.70 -5.64
N LEU A 158 -6.62 13.97 -6.72
CA LEU A 158 -6.23 14.56 -8.00
C LEU A 158 -7.46 14.75 -8.88
N PRO A 159 -7.66 15.94 -9.47
CA PRO A 159 -8.58 16.09 -10.59
C PRO A 159 -8.21 15.12 -11.72
N ALA A 160 -9.19 14.56 -12.43
CA ALA A 160 -8.95 13.52 -13.43
C ALA A 160 -7.92 13.92 -14.51
N ALA A 161 -7.92 15.18 -14.94
CA ALA A 161 -6.93 15.70 -15.89
C ALA A 161 -5.51 15.74 -15.31
N ALA A 162 -5.37 16.07 -14.02
CA ALA A 162 -4.07 16.07 -13.34
C ALA A 162 -3.58 14.62 -13.12
N LEU A 163 -4.46 13.70 -12.76
CA LEU A 163 -4.11 12.28 -12.65
C LEU A 163 -3.58 11.74 -13.98
N ALA A 164 -4.28 12.02 -15.08
CA ALA A 164 -3.84 11.57 -16.40
C ALA A 164 -2.53 12.24 -16.85
N ALA A 165 -2.27 13.50 -16.50
CA ALA A 165 -1.11 14.25 -16.99
C ALA A 165 0.15 14.16 -16.10
N ASP A 166 -0.01 13.90 -14.80
CA ASP A 166 1.07 14.01 -13.83
C ASP A 166 1.20 12.79 -12.89
N PHE A 167 0.20 11.93 -12.79
CA PHE A 167 0.28 10.71 -11.97
C PHE A 167 0.52 9.47 -12.84
N ALA A 168 -0.21 9.34 -13.95
CA ALA A 168 -0.21 8.17 -14.81
C ALA A 168 -0.07 8.53 -16.31
N GLN A 169 0.83 9.47 -16.64
CA GLN A 169 0.96 10.00 -18.01
C GLN A 169 1.43 9.01 -19.07
N ASP A 170 1.83 7.81 -18.67
CA ASP A 170 2.31 6.73 -19.52
C ASP A 170 1.32 5.54 -19.59
N VAL A 171 0.08 5.69 -19.09
CA VAL A 171 -0.98 4.69 -19.23
C VAL A 171 -2.06 5.12 -20.24
N PRO A 172 -2.81 4.18 -20.85
CA PRO A 172 -3.90 4.53 -21.76
C PRO A 172 -4.97 5.40 -21.09
N ALA A 173 -5.54 6.37 -21.83
CA ALA A 173 -6.51 7.33 -21.29
C ALA A 173 -7.72 6.68 -20.58
N LYS A 174 -8.25 5.56 -21.11
CA LYS A 174 -9.34 4.81 -20.46
C LYS A 174 -8.93 4.24 -19.11
N GLN A 175 -7.68 3.79 -18.99
CA GLN A 175 -7.14 3.29 -17.74
C GLN A 175 -6.96 4.44 -16.74
N ALA A 176 -6.37 5.56 -17.16
CA ALA A 176 -6.23 6.75 -16.31
C ALA A 176 -7.59 7.25 -15.80
N ALA A 177 -8.64 7.21 -16.63
CA ALA A 177 -10.00 7.58 -16.21
C ALA A 177 -10.55 6.67 -15.10
N VAL A 178 -10.30 5.36 -15.17
CA VAL A 178 -10.68 4.42 -14.10
C VAL A 178 -9.88 4.72 -12.83
N MET A 179 -8.55 4.88 -12.95
CA MET A 179 -7.69 5.23 -11.81
C MET A 179 -8.15 6.53 -11.14
N ALA A 180 -8.60 7.53 -11.92
CA ALA A 180 -9.17 8.75 -11.38
C ALA A 180 -10.46 8.54 -10.59
N ALA A 181 -11.30 7.58 -11.00
CA ALA A 181 -12.56 7.27 -10.34
C ALA A 181 -12.38 6.39 -9.09
N THR A 182 -11.29 5.62 -9.00
CA THR A 182 -11.01 4.70 -7.89
C THR A 182 -10.00 5.27 -6.88
N GLN A 183 -9.61 6.54 -6.99
CA GLN A 183 -8.74 7.17 -6.01
C GLN A 183 -9.32 7.06 -4.60
N GLY A 184 -8.51 6.63 -3.64
CA GLY A 184 -8.74 6.91 -2.23
C GLY A 184 -8.27 8.33 -1.89
N PRO A 185 -9.14 9.25 -1.46
CA PRO A 185 -8.71 10.55 -0.95
C PRO A 185 -7.89 10.39 0.33
N ILE A 186 -6.79 11.12 0.46
CA ILE A 186 -5.93 11.06 1.66
C ILE A 186 -6.13 12.28 2.55
N ALA A 187 -6.25 12.08 3.87
CA ALA A 187 -6.29 13.19 4.81
C ALA A 187 -4.93 13.91 4.82
N MET A 188 -4.90 15.20 4.46
CA MET A 188 -3.64 15.97 4.35
C MET A 188 -2.83 15.98 5.65
N LYS A 189 -3.50 15.89 6.81
CA LYS A 189 -2.84 15.81 8.11
C LYS A 189 -1.91 14.60 8.25
N ALA A 190 -2.19 13.49 7.55
CA ALA A 190 -1.38 12.27 7.63
C ALA A 190 0.06 12.50 7.18
N PHE A 191 0.29 13.43 6.24
CA PHE A 191 1.65 13.79 5.81
C PHE A 191 2.48 14.49 6.91
N GLY A 192 1.84 14.99 7.97
CA GLY A 192 2.50 15.55 9.15
C GLY A 192 2.82 14.52 10.25
N ASP A 193 2.30 13.30 10.13
CA ASP A 193 2.60 12.21 11.06
C ASP A 193 4.04 11.77 10.88
N LYS A 194 4.71 11.44 11.99
CA LYS A 194 6.13 11.07 12.00
C LYS A 194 6.29 9.56 12.08
N VAL A 195 7.26 9.05 11.33
CA VAL A 195 7.78 7.69 11.57
C VAL A 195 8.51 7.68 12.90
N GLU A 196 8.22 6.70 13.75
CA GLU A 196 8.91 6.48 15.02
C GLU A 196 10.17 5.65 14.79
N THR A 197 10.07 4.55 14.04
CA THR A 197 11.20 3.67 13.76
C THR A 197 11.30 3.35 12.27
N ALA A 198 12.45 3.66 11.68
CA ALA A 198 12.72 3.38 10.27
C ALA A 198 13.18 1.92 10.05
N ALA A 199 12.26 1.06 9.61
CA ALA A 199 12.54 -0.37 9.41
C ALA A 199 13.70 -0.64 8.44
N TRP A 200 13.89 0.24 7.44
CA TRP A 200 14.98 0.10 6.46
C TRP A 200 16.38 0.16 7.08
N LYS A 201 16.53 0.60 8.34
CA LYS A 201 17.81 0.52 9.07
C LYS A 201 18.25 -0.91 9.38
N THR A 202 17.31 -1.85 9.44
CA THR A 202 17.57 -3.25 9.80
C THR A 202 17.06 -4.26 8.77
N ARG A 203 16.23 -3.83 7.82
CA ARG A 203 15.69 -4.68 6.75
C ARG A 203 16.41 -4.40 5.43
N PRO A 204 16.85 -5.43 4.69
CA PRO A 204 17.33 -5.24 3.33
C PRO A 204 16.23 -4.62 2.47
N SER A 205 16.62 -3.67 1.63
CA SER A 205 15.69 -2.83 0.89
C SER A 205 15.98 -2.83 -0.61
N TRP A 206 14.92 -2.78 -1.40
CA TRP A 206 14.93 -2.55 -2.84
C TRP A 206 14.20 -1.25 -3.13
N TYR A 207 14.59 -0.58 -4.21
CA TYR A 207 13.96 0.65 -4.61
C TYR A 207 13.79 0.68 -6.13
N ILE A 208 12.60 1.06 -6.58
CA ILE A 208 12.29 1.35 -7.99
C ILE A 208 12.14 2.85 -8.14
N VAL A 209 13.08 3.48 -8.86
CA VAL A 209 13.01 4.90 -9.23
C VAL A 209 12.21 5.04 -10.51
N SER A 210 11.16 5.86 -10.49
CA SER A 210 10.42 6.24 -11.69
C SER A 210 11.04 7.49 -12.31
N THR A 211 11.72 7.34 -13.43
CA THR A 211 12.54 8.45 -13.99
C THR A 211 11.72 9.57 -14.64
N GLN A 212 10.41 9.36 -14.85
CA GLN A 212 9.48 10.35 -15.37
C GLN A 212 8.41 10.73 -14.34
N ASP A 213 8.66 10.47 -13.06
CA ASP A 213 7.74 10.82 -11.99
C ASP A 213 7.53 12.34 -11.90
N ARG A 214 6.26 12.72 -11.74
CA ARG A 214 5.75 14.10 -11.70
C ARG A 214 4.98 14.40 -10.40
N MET A 215 4.98 13.46 -9.47
CA MET A 215 4.46 13.53 -8.11
C MET A 215 5.59 13.59 -7.08
N ILE A 216 6.61 12.74 -7.22
CA ILE A 216 7.86 12.77 -6.47
C ILE A 216 8.97 13.02 -7.47
N GLN A 217 9.87 13.96 -7.19
CA GLN A 217 10.94 14.22 -8.17
C GLN A 217 11.90 13.01 -8.25
N PRO A 218 12.30 12.55 -9.45
CA PRO A 218 13.20 11.40 -9.58
C PRO A 218 14.54 11.58 -8.84
N ALA A 219 15.03 12.81 -8.72
CA ALA A 219 16.24 13.10 -7.93
C ALA A 219 16.02 12.84 -6.42
N LEU A 220 14.84 13.16 -5.90
CA LEU A 220 14.45 12.89 -4.52
C LEU A 220 14.30 11.38 -4.28
N GLU A 221 13.67 10.66 -5.20
CA GLU A 221 13.60 9.19 -5.14
C GLU A 221 14.98 8.54 -5.10
N ARG A 222 15.91 8.98 -5.96
CA ARG A 222 17.31 8.49 -5.93
C ARG A 222 17.98 8.78 -4.59
N SER A 223 17.69 9.93 -3.98
CA SER A 223 18.22 10.28 -2.66
C SER A 223 17.71 9.32 -1.57
N PHE A 224 16.42 8.94 -1.60
CA PHE A 224 15.87 7.94 -0.71
C PHE A 224 16.48 6.57 -0.95
N ALA A 225 16.56 6.12 -2.20
CA ALA A 225 17.18 4.85 -2.57
C ALA A 225 18.62 4.73 -2.03
N LYS A 226 19.39 5.83 -2.14
CA LYS A 226 20.74 5.93 -1.56
C LYS A 226 20.72 5.92 -0.03
N GLN A 227 19.85 6.72 0.60
CA GLN A 227 19.74 6.82 2.06
C GLN A 227 19.47 5.45 2.69
N ILE A 228 18.56 4.67 2.12
CA ILE A 228 18.18 3.36 2.65
C ILE A 228 19.11 2.23 2.20
N ASN A 229 20.20 2.55 1.51
CA ASN A 229 21.15 1.59 0.92
C ASN A 229 20.45 0.50 0.09
N ALA A 230 19.46 0.88 -0.72
CA ALA A 230 18.66 -0.06 -1.48
C ALA A 230 19.37 -0.59 -2.73
N LYS A 231 19.08 -1.84 -3.10
CA LYS A 231 19.28 -2.30 -4.47
C LYS A 231 18.32 -1.53 -5.38
N THR A 232 18.87 -0.67 -6.23
CA THR A 232 18.09 0.30 -7.00
C THR A 232 17.88 -0.16 -8.45
N THR A 233 16.66 -0.01 -8.95
CA THR A 233 16.29 -0.18 -10.37
C THR A 233 15.64 1.11 -10.86
N GLU A 234 16.11 1.68 -11.98
CA GLU A 234 15.46 2.83 -12.60
C GLU A 234 14.57 2.39 -13.77
N LEU A 235 13.34 2.88 -13.83
CA LEU A 235 12.39 2.62 -14.92
C LEU A 235 11.99 3.93 -15.60
N ALA A 236 11.89 3.91 -16.93
CA ALA A 236 11.22 4.97 -17.69
C ALA A 236 9.71 4.83 -17.52
N ALA A 237 9.20 5.41 -16.43
CA ALA A 237 7.80 5.31 -16.01
C ALA A 237 7.34 6.58 -15.28
N SER A 238 6.03 6.81 -15.30
CA SER A 238 5.32 7.77 -14.45
C SER A 238 5.37 7.39 -12.96
N HIS A 239 4.58 8.06 -12.13
CA HIS A 239 4.45 7.74 -10.71
C HIS A 239 3.89 6.33 -10.45
N VAL A 240 3.29 5.67 -11.45
CA VAL A 240 2.68 4.33 -11.30
C VAL A 240 3.36 3.25 -12.15
N PRO A 241 4.64 2.93 -11.91
CA PRO A 241 5.34 1.90 -12.68
C PRO A 241 4.68 0.51 -12.53
N GLN A 242 3.94 0.25 -11.46
CA GLN A 242 3.12 -0.95 -11.28
C GLN A 242 2.03 -1.10 -12.35
N GLN A 243 1.64 -0.01 -13.02
CA GLN A 243 0.63 0.00 -14.07
C GLN A 243 1.22 0.04 -15.49
N SER A 244 2.27 0.83 -15.70
CA SER A 244 2.90 0.99 -17.03
C SER A 244 4.01 -0.02 -17.29
N ARG A 245 4.71 -0.46 -16.24
CA ARG A 245 5.85 -1.41 -16.27
C ARG A 245 5.65 -2.59 -15.31
N PRO A 246 4.49 -3.27 -15.27
CA PRO A 246 4.16 -4.27 -14.25
C PRO A 246 5.14 -5.45 -14.19
N ALA A 247 5.68 -5.90 -15.33
CA ALA A 247 6.63 -6.99 -15.38
C ALA A 247 7.99 -6.62 -14.75
N ASP A 248 8.45 -5.38 -14.97
CA ASP A 248 9.69 -4.88 -14.38
C ASP A 248 9.53 -4.73 -12.86
N VAL A 249 8.40 -4.21 -12.39
CA VAL A 249 8.07 -4.13 -10.96
C VAL A 249 7.98 -5.51 -10.32
N ALA A 250 7.27 -6.45 -10.95
CA ALA A 250 7.16 -7.81 -10.45
C ALA A 250 8.53 -8.50 -10.34
N LYS A 251 9.44 -8.25 -11.28
CA LYS A 251 10.81 -8.78 -11.24
C LYS A 251 11.55 -8.33 -9.98
N VAL A 252 11.51 -7.03 -9.65
CA VAL A 252 12.18 -6.51 -8.45
C VAL A 252 11.59 -7.11 -7.17
N ILE A 253 10.25 -7.24 -7.09
CA ILE A 253 9.60 -7.88 -5.95
C ILE A 253 10.04 -9.35 -5.81
N LEU A 254 10.12 -10.09 -6.92
CA LEU A 254 10.57 -11.48 -6.92
C LEU A 254 12.05 -11.62 -6.53
N GLU A 255 12.90 -10.65 -6.86
CA GLU A 255 14.28 -10.61 -6.37
C GLU A 255 14.34 -10.44 -4.85
N ALA A 256 13.49 -9.58 -4.26
CA ALA A 256 13.39 -9.42 -2.81
C ALA A 256 12.86 -10.69 -2.11
N VAL A 257 11.88 -11.36 -2.72
CA VAL A 257 11.37 -12.67 -2.26
C VAL A 257 12.49 -13.70 -2.29
N ALA A 258 13.26 -13.80 -3.37
CA ALA A 258 14.34 -14.78 -3.50
C ALA A 258 15.51 -14.54 -2.54
N ALA A 259 15.76 -13.28 -2.16
CA ALA A 259 16.78 -12.91 -1.18
C ALA A 259 16.34 -13.19 0.27
N THR A 260 15.04 -13.39 0.50
CA THR A 260 14.47 -13.72 1.80
C THR A 260 14.40 -15.24 1.96
N LYS A 261 15.18 -15.82 2.87
CA LYS A 261 15.18 -17.26 3.19
C LYS A 261 14.41 -17.56 4.47
#